data_AF-A0A969BJQ7-F1
#
_entry.id   AF-A0A969BJQ7-F1
#
_cell.length_a   1.000
_cell.length_b   1.000
_cell.length_c   1.000
_cell.angle_alpha   90.00
_cell.angle_beta   90.00
_cell.angle_gamma   90.00
#
_symmetry.space_group_name_H-M   'P 1'
#
loop_
_entity.id
_entity.type
_entity.pdbx_description
1 polymer ?
#
loop_
_entity_poly.entity_id
_entity_poly.type
_entity_poly.pdbx_seq_one_letter_code
_entity_poly.pdbx_strand_id
1 'polypeptide(L)'
;MSQLGSEGEDIIGQWSEEKLDLLAKYLKAYSDIMSNQKTSNNPTGKPWLQAYYYIDAFAGSVKPIAKDEQRYINGSPLRALQTNPRFDGYWFIDVSPQRIERVERLREEFPDCVIKTRLGNCNEVLRN
;
A
#
# COMPACT_ATOMS: atom_id res chain seq x y z
N MET A 1 5.58 -11.48 14.84
CA MET A 1 6.44 -10.35 15.23
C MET A 1 7.58 -10.31 14.22
N SER A 2 7.75 -9.20 13.49
CA SER A 2 8.90 -9.04 12.60
C SER A 2 10.16 -8.83 13.45
N GLN A 3 11.27 -9.44 13.02
CA GLN A 3 12.60 -9.12 13.55
C GLN A 3 13.17 -7.97 12.73
N LEU A 4 14.01 -7.12 13.33
CA LEU A 4 14.64 -6.01 12.62
C LEU A 4 15.95 -6.50 11.95
N GLY A 5 16.11 -6.20 10.67
CA GLY A 5 17.36 -6.35 9.93
C GLY A 5 18.42 -5.32 10.33
N SER A 6 19.62 -5.44 9.77
CA SER A 6 20.80 -4.63 10.12
C SER A 6 20.59 -3.12 9.94
N GLU A 7 19.75 -2.71 8.99
CA GLU A 7 19.43 -1.29 8.71
C GLU A 7 17.99 -0.95 9.18
N GLY A 8 17.38 -1.80 10.02
CA GLY A 8 16.04 -1.62 10.57
C GLY A 8 14.91 -2.04 9.62
N GLU A 9 15.17 -2.88 8.62
CA GLU A 9 14.15 -3.51 7.80
C GLU A 9 13.32 -4.53 8.59
N ASP A 10 12.06 -4.69 8.20
CA ASP A 10 11.27 -5.80 8.73
C ASP A 10 11.69 -7.12 8.09
N ILE A 11 12.00 -8.12 8.91
CA ILE A 11 12.15 -9.51 8.48
C ILE A 11 10.78 -10.18 8.52
N ILE A 12 10.36 -10.73 7.39
CA ILE A 12 9.04 -11.34 7.22
C ILE A 12 9.15 -12.83 6.83
N GLY A 13 8.26 -13.65 7.36
CA GLY A 13 8.17 -15.07 6.98
C GLY A 13 7.24 -15.31 5.79
N GLN A 14 7.28 -16.55 5.26
CA GLN A 14 6.48 -17.00 4.11
C GLN A 14 5.00 -16.60 4.17
N TRP A 15 4.35 -16.73 5.33
CA TRP A 15 2.95 -16.32 5.50
C TRP A 15 2.69 -14.83 5.18
N SER A 16 3.67 -13.96 5.45
CA SER A 16 3.58 -12.54 5.14
C SER A 16 3.82 -12.29 3.64
N GLU A 17 4.75 -13.03 3.02
CA GLU A 17 4.95 -13.00 1.57
C GLU A 17 3.66 -13.41 0.83
N GLU A 18 3.05 -14.53 1.23
CA GLU A 18 1.79 -15.02 0.64
C GLU A 18 0.64 -14.01 0.81
N LYS A 19 0.55 -13.36 1.98
CA LYS A 19 -0.43 -12.28 2.20
C LYS A 19 -0.21 -11.08 1.29
N LEU A 20 1.04 -10.67 1.09
CA LEU A 20 1.37 -9.57 0.18
C LEU A 20 1.07 -9.93 -1.28
N ASP A 21 1.23 -11.19 -1.68
CA ASP A 21 0.86 -11.70 -3.00
C ASP A 21 -0.65 -11.74 -3.20
N LEU A 22 -1.40 -12.20 -2.20
CA LEU A 22 -2.86 -12.13 -2.22
C LEU A 22 -3.37 -10.69 -2.26
N LEU A 23 -2.74 -9.79 -1.50
CA LEU A 23 -3.05 -8.37 -1.52
C LEU A 23 -2.86 -7.80 -2.93
N ALA A 24 -1.73 -8.05 -3.59
CA ALA A 24 -1.49 -7.57 -4.96
C ALA A 24 -2.56 -8.04 -5.95
N LYS A 25 -2.95 -9.32 -5.87
CA LYS A 25 -4.05 -9.88 -6.70
C LYS A 25 -5.38 -9.18 -6.42
N TYR A 26 -5.70 -8.96 -5.14
CA TYR A 26 -6.91 -8.27 -4.74
C TYR A 26 -6.93 -6.82 -5.22
N LEU A 27 -5.85 -6.06 -5.01
CA LEU A 27 -5.75 -4.65 -5.42
C LEU A 27 -5.94 -4.51 -6.94
N LYS A 28 -5.36 -5.41 -7.73
CA LYS A 28 -5.55 -5.44 -9.18
C LYS A 28 -7.03 -5.63 -9.54
N ALA A 29 -7.66 -6.68 -9.03
CA ALA A 29 -9.07 -6.97 -9.31
C ALA A 29 -10.00 -5.84 -8.85
N TYR A 30 -9.77 -5.31 -7.65
CA TYR A 30 -10.54 -4.21 -7.09
C TYR A 30 -10.40 -2.94 -7.93
N SER A 31 -9.17 -2.58 -8.29
CA SER A 31 -8.88 -1.40 -9.09
C SER A 31 -9.51 -1.47 -10.48
N ASP A 32 -9.50 -2.64 -11.13
CA ASP A 32 -10.19 -2.84 -12.41
C ASP A 32 -11.70 -2.57 -12.29
N ILE A 33 -12.33 -3.13 -11.26
CA ILE A 33 -13.76 -2.93 -11.00
C ILE A 33 -14.05 -1.45 -10.76
N MET A 34 -13.31 -0.81 -9.87
CA MET A 34 -13.53 0.59 -9.46
C MET A 34 -13.26 1.57 -10.59
N SER A 35 -12.19 1.36 -11.36
CA SER A 35 -11.88 2.22 -12.51
C SER A 35 -12.97 2.19 -13.57
N ASN A 36 -13.57 1.02 -13.81
CA ASN A 36 -14.70 0.92 -14.73
C ASN A 36 -15.91 1.74 -14.26
N GLN A 37 -16.15 1.84 -12.95
CA GLN A 37 -17.26 2.66 -12.38
C GLN A 37 -17.11 4.17 -12.65
N LYS A 38 -15.90 4.63 -13.00
CA LYS A 38 -15.61 6.02 -13.38
C LYS A 38 -15.94 6.33 -14.84
N THR A 39 -16.30 5.32 -15.62
CA THR A 39 -16.55 5.44 -17.07
C THR A 39 -17.99 5.06 -17.42
N SER A 40 -18.44 5.42 -18.61
CA SER A 40 -19.75 4.99 -19.14
C SER A 40 -19.79 3.50 -19.50
N ASN A 41 -18.65 2.78 -19.44
CA ASN A 41 -18.59 1.35 -19.70
C ASN A 41 -19.06 0.49 -18.51
N ASN A 42 -19.43 1.12 -17.39
CA ASN A 42 -19.96 0.38 -16.23
C ASN A 42 -21.39 -0.15 -16.49
N PRO A 43 -21.88 -1.13 -15.70
CA PRO A 43 -23.17 -1.78 -15.92
C PRO A 43 -24.39 -0.84 -15.94
N THR A 44 -24.30 0.34 -15.33
CA THR A 44 -25.38 1.34 -15.31
C THR A 44 -25.30 2.34 -16.46
N GLY A 45 -24.23 2.32 -17.27
CA GLY A 45 -23.98 3.27 -18.37
C GLY A 45 -23.64 4.70 -17.91
N LYS A 46 -23.70 4.98 -16.60
CA LYS A 46 -23.51 6.31 -16.02
C LYS A 46 -22.34 6.30 -15.04
N PRO A 47 -21.27 7.09 -15.28
CA PRO A 47 -20.21 7.27 -14.30
C PRO A 47 -20.78 7.78 -12.97
N TRP A 48 -20.43 7.13 -11.87
CA TRP A 48 -20.88 7.54 -10.52
C TRP A 48 -19.72 7.69 -9.55
N LEU A 49 -18.64 6.93 -9.74
CA LEU A 49 -17.47 6.99 -8.89
C LEU A 49 -16.57 8.13 -9.32
N GLN A 50 -16.31 9.07 -8.42
CA GLN A 50 -15.40 10.19 -8.68
C GLN A 50 -13.94 9.82 -8.36
N ALA A 51 -13.72 9.18 -7.21
CA ALA A 51 -12.40 8.75 -6.78
C ALA A 51 -12.48 7.52 -5.87
N TYR A 52 -11.39 6.74 -5.83
CA TYR A 52 -11.21 5.66 -4.87
C TYR A 52 -9.77 5.63 -4.39
N TYR A 53 -9.60 5.42 -3.08
CA TYR A 53 -8.33 5.57 -2.37
C TYR A 53 -7.91 4.25 -1.76
N TYR A 54 -6.60 4.03 -1.70
CA TYR A 54 -6.00 2.98 -0.89
C TYR A 54 -5.63 3.53 0.48
N ILE A 55 -6.02 2.83 1.55
CA ILE A 55 -5.67 3.19 2.92
C ILE A 55 -4.99 1.98 3.56
N ASP A 56 -3.75 2.15 3.99
CA ASP A 56 -3.00 1.18 4.76
C ASP A 56 -2.81 1.68 6.19
N ALA A 57 -3.52 1.05 7.12
CA ALA A 57 -3.50 1.38 8.54
C ALA A 57 -2.26 0.84 9.27
N PHE A 58 -1.48 -0.04 8.62
CA PHE A 58 -0.27 -0.65 9.14
C PHE A 58 0.74 -0.80 8.00
N ALA A 59 1.15 0.34 7.43
CA ALA A 59 1.92 0.42 6.19
C ALA A 59 3.20 -0.43 6.20
N GLY A 60 3.80 -0.65 7.37
CA GLY A 60 4.94 -1.55 7.50
C GLY A 60 6.16 -1.03 6.74
N SER A 61 7.15 -1.91 6.53
CA SER A 61 8.29 -1.60 5.69
C SER A 61 7.91 -1.58 4.20
N VAL A 62 8.51 -0.65 3.47
CA VAL A 62 8.41 -0.53 2.01
C VAL A 62 9.02 -1.75 1.31
N LYS A 63 10.19 -2.21 1.77
CA LYS A 63 10.91 -3.39 1.26
C LYS A 63 11.38 -4.26 2.43
N PRO A 64 10.50 -5.05 3.07
CA PRO A 64 10.92 -6.05 4.05
C PRO A 64 11.86 -7.09 3.42
N ILE A 65 12.66 -7.74 4.27
CA ILE A 65 13.55 -8.83 3.89
C ILE A 65 12.86 -10.16 4.22
N ALA A 66 12.90 -11.12 3.31
CA ALA A 66 12.40 -12.47 3.58
C ALA A 66 13.20 -13.12 4.72
N LYS A 67 12.61 -14.09 5.43
CA LYS A 67 13.25 -14.76 6.57
C LYS A 67 14.51 -15.55 6.21
N ASP A 68 14.70 -15.85 4.93
CA ASP A 68 15.95 -16.40 4.39
C ASP A 68 17.09 -15.36 4.29
N GLU A 69 16.80 -14.09 4.62
CA GLU A 69 17.69 -12.92 4.62
C GLU A 69 18.36 -12.61 3.27
N GLN A 70 17.85 -13.19 2.17
CA GLN A 70 18.48 -13.07 0.85
C GLN A 70 17.68 -12.22 -0.13
N ARG A 71 16.40 -11.96 0.16
CA ARG A 71 15.46 -11.40 -0.80
C ARG A 71 14.70 -10.22 -0.21
N TYR A 72 14.77 -9.06 -0.88
CA TYR A 72 13.84 -7.97 -0.61
C TYR A 72 12.49 -8.28 -1.26
N ILE A 73 11.43 -8.08 -0.49
CA ILE A 73 10.04 -8.29 -0.90
C ILE A 73 9.35 -6.93 -0.96
N ASN A 74 8.61 -6.64 -2.03
CA ASN A 74 7.80 -5.42 -2.07
C ASN A 74 6.69 -5.50 -1.01
N GLY A 75 6.69 -4.56 -0.07
CA GLY A 75 5.65 -4.41 0.94
C GLY A 75 4.33 -3.89 0.36
N SER A 76 3.33 -3.72 1.21
CA SER A 76 2.02 -3.20 0.79
C SER A 76 2.09 -1.80 0.18
N PRO A 77 2.95 -0.86 0.62
CA PRO A 77 3.02 0.47 -0.02
C PRO A 77 3.44 0.42 -1.48
N LEU A 78 4.50 -0.34 -1.79
CA LEU A 78 4.97 -0.49 -3.17
C LEU A 78 3.94 -1.22 -4.03
N ARG A 79 3.34 -2.30 -3.53
CA ARG A 79 2.35 -3.08 -4.30
C ARG A 79 1.11 -2.23 -4.63
N ALA A 80 0.66 -1.39 -3.70
CA ALA A 80 -0.45 -0.47 -3.96
C ALA A 80 -0.08 0.60 -5.00
N LEU A 81 1.10 1.21 -4.90
CA LEU A 81 1.58 2.21 -5.86
C LEU A 81 1.80 1.62 -7.26
N GLN A 82 2.20 0.36 -7.36
CA GLN A 82 2.42 -0.35 -8.62
C GLN A 82 1.13 -0.92 -9.23
N THR A 83 -0.01 -0.82 -8.55
CA THR A 83 -1.28 -1.33 -9.07
C THR A 83 -1.75 -0.51 -10.27
N ASN A 84 -2.16 -1.20 -11.35
CA ASN A 84 -2.72 -0.58 -12.54
C ASN A 84 -4.08 -1.23 -12.90
N PRO A 85 -5.18 -0.48 -13.05
CA PRO A 85 -5.31 0.98 -12.92
C PRO A 85 -4.88 1.52 -11.56
N ARG A 86 -4.44 2.78 -11.50
CA ARG A 86 -3.98 3.42 -10.26
C ARG A 86 -5.14 3.90 -9.40
N PHE A 87 -4.95 3.88 -8.09
CA PHE A 87 -5.82 4.58 -7.14
C PHE A 87 -5.66 6.10 -7.32
N ASP A 88 -6.67 6.85 -6.93
CA ASP A 88 -6.65 8.31 -6.98
C ASP A 88 -5.80 8.94 -5.86
N GLY A 89 -5.54 8.16 -4.80
CA GLY A 89 -4.60 8.54 -3.76
C GLY A 89 -4.37 7.43 -2.74
N TYR A 90 -3.36 7.65 -1.91
CA TYR A 90 -2.82 6.65 -0.99
C TYR A 90 -2.64 7.27 0.39
N TRP A 91 -3.16 6.60 1.42
CA TRP A 91 -2.93 6.95 2.82
C TRP A 91 -2.14 5.83 3.49
N PHE A 92 -0.95 6.14 4.00
CA PHE A 92 -0.11 5.22 4.73
C PHE A 92 0.02 5.68 6.18
N ILE A 93 -0.34 4.78 7.11
CA ILE A 93 -0.34 5.03 8.54
C ILE A 93 0.51 3.96 9.21
N ASP A 94 1.42 4.38 10.08
CA ASP A 94 2.23 3.48 10.89
C ASP A 94 2.65 4.18 12.18
N VAL A 95 2.92 3.41 13.22
CA VAL A 95 3.40 3.89 14.53
C VAL A 95 4.91 4.15 14.52
N SER A 96 5.65 3.57 13.57
CA SER A 96 7.09 3.75 13.44
C SER A 96 7.42 4.98 12.58
N PRO A 97 8.14 5.98 13.14
CA PRO A 97 8.64 7.11 12.37
C PRO A 97 9.52 6.70 11.19
N GLN A 98 10.36 5.68 11.37
CA GLN A 98 11.29 5.20 10.35
C GLN A 98 10.56 4.60 9.15
N ARG A 99 9.49 3.84 9.39
CA ARG A 99 8.64 3.31 8.31
C ARG A 99 7.93 4.42 7.56
N ILE A 100 7.38 5.39 8.28
CA ILE A 100 6.75 6.56 7.65
C ILE A 100 7.75 7.31 6.78
N GLU A 101 8.94 7.61 7.28
CA GLU A 101 9.98 8.30 6.50
C GLU A 101 10.32 7.53 5.21
N ARG A 102 10.47 6.20 5.29
CA ARG A 102 10.71 5.36 4.10
C ARG A 102 9.56 5.44 3.08
N VAL A 103 8.31 5.47 3.55
CA VAL A 103 7.15 5.64 2.68
C VAL A 103 7.12 7.03 2.06
N GLU A 104 7.53 8.08 2.78
CA GLU A 104 7.59 9.45 2.25
C GLU A 104 8.58 9.58 1.09
N ARG A 105 9.71 8.88 1.15
CA ARG A 105 10.70 8.83 0.06
C ARG A 105 10.13 8.24 -1.23
N LEU A 106 9.08 7.43 -1.18
CA LEU A 106 8.41 6.91 -2.39
C LEU A 106 7.80 8.01 -3.26
N ARG A 107 7.60 9.24 -2.75
CA ARG A 107 7.17 10.38 -3.57
C ARG A 107 8.18 10.73 -4.66
N GLU A 108 9.45 10.41 -4.47
CA GLU A 108 10.50 10.62 -5.48
C GLU A 108 10.39 9.58 -6.61
N GLU A 109 10.09 8.33 -6.27
CA GLU A 109 9.91 7.23 -7.23
C GLU A 109 8.55 7.30 -7.95
N PHE A 110 7.53 7.86 -7.29
CA PHE A 110 6.14 7.95 -7.77
C PHE A 110 5.61 9.39 -7.72
N PRO A 111 6.19 10.34 -8.49
CA PRO A 111 5.86 11.76 -8.41
C PRO A 111 4.40 12.08 -8.83
N ASP A 112 3.80 11.22 -9.66
CA ASP A 112 2.41 11.37 -10.12
C ASP A 112 1.38 10.81 -9.13
N CYS A 113 1.80 10.20 -8.03
CA CYS A 113 0.91 9.59 -7.04
C CYS A 113 0.67 10.54 -5.86
N VAL A 114 -0.61 10.67 -5.44
CA VAL A 114 -0.96 11.44 -4.25
C VAL A 114 -0.73 10.60 -2.99
N ILE A 115 0.47 10.70 -2.42
CA ILE A 115 0.89 9.94 -1.22
C ILE A 115 0.74 10.79 0.05
N LYS A 116 -0.14 10.37 0.95
CA LYS A 116 -0.36 10.95 2.27
C LYS A 116 0.15 10.00 3.36
N THR A 117 0.85 10.54 4.34
CA THR A 117 1.46 9.79 5.44
C THR A 117 0.96 10.31 6.78
N ARG A 118 0.75 9.41 7.75
CA ARG A 118 0.43 9.75 9.14
C ARG A 118 1.20 8.88 10.10
N LEU A 119 1.98 9.50 10.98
CA LEU A 119 2.60 8.84 12.12
C LEU A 119 1.59 8.73 13.26
N GLY A 120 1.37 7.53 13.77
CA GLY A 120 0.56 7.31 14.96
C GLY A 120 -0.22 6.01 14.95
N ASN A 121 -0.97 5.78 16.04
CA ASN A 121 -1.86 4.63 16.15
C ASN A 121 -3.07 4.82 15.22
N CYS A 122 -3.26 3.88 14.28
CA CYS A 122 -4.30 3.97 13.27
C CYS A 122 -5.72 4.04 13.85
N ASN A 123 -5.97 3.45 15.03
CA ASN A 123 -7.26 3.53 15.71
C ASN A 123 -7.57 4.94 16.23
N GLU A 124 -6.57 5.82 16.28
CA GLU A 124 -6.73 7.23 16.64
C GLU A 124 -6.80 8.10 15.39
N VAL A 125 -5.96 7.79 14.40
CA VAL A 125 -5.90 8.53 13.13
C VAL A 125 -7.17 8.37 12.30
N LEU A 126 -7.80 7.17 12.30
CA LEU A 126 -8.96 6.85 11.49
C LEU A 126 -10.30 7.07 12.20
N ARG A 127 -10.33 7.79 13.33
CA ARG A 127 -11.61 8.15 13.98
C ARG A 127 -12.32 9.23 13.16
N ASN A 128 -13.65 9.13 13.11
CA ASN A 128 -14.55 10.16 12.59
C ASN A 128 -14.54 11.40 13.48
#